data_AF-A0A1C3Y9Z1-F1
#
_entry.id   AF-A0A1C3Y9Z1-F1
#
_cell.length_a   1.000
_cell.length_b   1.000
_cell.length_c   1.000
_cell.angle_alpha   90.00
_cell.angle_beta   90.00
_cell.angle_gamma   90.00
#
_symmetry.space_group_name_H-M   'P 1'
#
loop_
_entity.id
_entity.type
_entity.pdbx_description
1 polymer ?
#
loop_
_entity_poly.entity_id
_entity_poly.type
_entity_poly.pdbx_seq_one_letter_code
_entity_poly.pdbx_strand_id
1 'polypeptide(L)'
;MRLADRFSVWFLFATVAIAGVSAFMSGDLSRIVAVLVVATPCPLILAVPVALAKEGVLVKGAGPLEALVQATVAVFDKTGTLTAGQPEVGHIEGSEHPNRILRLAASLDQASGHVVGRALVDEAHRRGLGVSRPSEVTETAGSGIVDGVRVGVGGDA
;
A
#
# COMPACT_ATOMS: atom_id res chain seq x y z
N MET A 1 15.43 -0.46 19.16
CA MET A 1 15.48 -0.17 20.61
C MET A 1 16.75 -0.63 21.31
N ARG A 2 17.38 -1.75 20.90
CA ARG A 2 18.57 -2.31 21.61
C ARG A 2 19.80 -1.39 21.62
N LEU A 3 20.05 -0.61 20.57
CA LEU A 3 21.19 0.33 20.54
C LEU A 3 20.95 1.56 21.42
N ALA A 4 19.76 2.16 21.34
CA ALA A 4 19.40 3.34 22.10
C ALA A 4 19.34 3.04 23.61
N ASP A 5 18.74 1.91 24.02
CA ASP A 5 18.73 1.51 25.44
C ASP A 5 20.14 1.26 25.98
N ARG A 6 21.01 0.59 25.21
CA ARG A 6 22.38 0.32 25.64
C ARG A 6 23.19 1.61 25.78
N PHE A 7 22.96 2.59 24.90
CA PHE A 7 23.60 3.90 24.98
C PHE A 7 23.06 4.72 26.15
N SER A 8 21.75 4.70 26.39
CA SER A 8 21.11 5.40 27.51
C SER A 8 21.64 4.97 28.86
N VAL A 9 21.88 3.68 29.07
CA VAL A 9 22.45 3.18 30.33
C VAL A 9 23.87 3.71 30.55
N TRP A 10 24.74 3.64 29.54
CA TRP A 10 26.11 4.15 29.66
C TRP A 10 26.13 5.67 29.83
N PHE A 11 25.29 6.38 29.10
CA PHE A 11 25.12 7.83 29.20
C PHE A 11 24.60 8.26 30.57
N LEU A 12 23.67 7.50 31.17
CA LEU A 12 23.19 7.74 32.53
C LEU A 12 24.31 7.63 33.56
N PHE A 13 25.11 6.55 33.50
CA PHE A 13 26.25 6.38 34.41
C PHE A 13 27.28 7.50 34.24
N ALA A 14 27.62 7.87 33.01
CA ALA A 14 28.52 8.97 32.73
C ALA A 14 27.98 10.31 33.29
N THR A 15 26.70 10.58 33.10
CA THR A 15 26.05 11.81 33.61
C THR A 15 26.07 11.86 35.14
N VAL A 16 25.75 10.76 35.82
CA VAL A 16 25.79 10.68 37.29
C VAL A 16 27.21 10.85 37.81
N ALA A 17 28.21 10.25 37.15
CA ALA A 17 29.61 10.42 37.52
C ALA A 17 30.07 11.88 37.38
N ILE A 18 29.75 12.54 36.26
CA ILE A 18 30.08 13.96 36.03
C ILE A 18 29.38 14.86 37.04
N ALA A 19 28.11 14.60 37.35
CA ALA A 19 27.35 15.33 38.35
C ALA A 19 27.98 15.21 39.75
N GLY A 20 28.36 13.99 40.14
CA GLY A 20 29.02 13.73 41.43
C GLY A 20 30.40 14.39 41.53
N VAL A 21 31.23 14.28 40.49
CA VAL A 21 32.55 14.94 40.43
C VAL A 21 32.39 16.46 40.47
N SER A 22 31.44 17.02 39.72
CA SER A 22 31.16 18.45 39.69
C SER A 22 30.78 18.97 41.07
N ALA A 23 29.88 18.30 41.79
CA ALA A 23 29.51 18.70 43.15
C ALA A 23 30.64 18.50 44.16
N PHE A 24 31.42 17.41 44.07
CA PHE A 24 32.54 17.16 44.96
C PHE A 24 33.64 18.22 44.83
N MET A 25 34.00 18.59 43.59
CA MET A 25 35.02 19.61 43.34
C MET A 25 34.55 21.03 43.69
N SER A 26 33.25 21.30 43.57
CA SER A 26 32.68 22.64 43.75
C SER A 26 32.15 22.89 45.17
N GLY A 27 31.90 21.83 45.94
CA GLY A 27 31.23 21.88 47.25
C GLY A 27 29.74 22.25 47.18
N ASP A 28 29.16 22.37 45.97
CA ASP A 28 27.80 22.85 45.75
C ASP A 28 26.93 21.74 45.14
N LEU A 29 25.93 21.33 45.90
CA LEU A 29 24.99 20.27 45.52
C LEU A 29 24.05 20.71 44.39
N SER A 30 23.85 22.02 44.18
CA SER A 30 23.03 22.56 43.08
C SER A 30 23.54 22.13 41.70
N ARG A 31 24.86 21.87 41.59
CA ARG A 31 25.51 21.42 40.35
C ARG A 31 25.07 20.03 39.90
N ILE A 32 24.61 19.17 40.81
CA ILE A 32 24.05 17.86 40.43
C ILE A 32 22.80 18.08 39.58
N VAL A 33 21.88 18.94 40.04
CA VAL A 33 20.63 19.24 39.34
C VAL A 33 20.92 19.91 38.00
N ALA A 34 21.87 20.86 37.97
CA ALA A 34 22.26 21.54 36.73
C ALA A 34 22.79 20.57 35.66
N VAL A 35 23.65 19.62 36.04
CA VAL A 35 24.19 18.62 35.11
C VAL A 35 23.09 17.67 34.61
N LEU A 36 22.20 17.22 35.50
CA LEU A 36 21.11 16.32 35.12
C LEU A 36 20.12 16.98 34.15
N VAL A 37 19.77 18.25 34.36
CA VAL A 37 18.87 18.99 33.47
C VAL A 37 19.48 19.17 32.07
N VAL A 38 20.76 19.53 32.00
CA VAL A 38 21.47 19.72 30.72
C VAL A 38 21.64 18.41 29.96
N ALA A 39 21.81 17.29 30.66
CA ALA A 39 22.03 15.99 30.05
C ALA A 39 20.78 15.38 29.39
N THR A 40 19.59 15.96 29.57
CA THR A 40 18.34 15.39 29.04
C THR A 40 18.38 15.31 27.50
N PRO A 41 18.34 14.12 26.88
CA PRO A 41 18.57 13.95 25.44
C PRO A 41 17.32 14.23 24.58
N CYS A 42 16.48 15.19 24.95
CA CYS A 42 15.22 15.49 24.25
C CYS A 42 15.37 15.68 22.72
N PRO A 43 16.41 16.39 22.20
CA PRO A 43 16.60 16.53 20.75
C PRO A 43 16.90 15.20 20.06
N LEU A 44 17.60 14.29 20.74
CA LEU A 44 18.02 13.00 20.18
C LEU A 44 16.81 12.06 19.99
N ILE A 45 15.87 12.08 20.94
CA ILE A 45 14.67 11.23 20.91
C ILE A 45 13.70 11.68 19.80
N LEU A 46 13.60 12.99 19.56
CA LEU A 46 12.66 13.57 18.59
C LEU A 46 13.19 13.59 17.15
N ALA A 47 14.50 13.45 16.93
CA ALA A 47 15.09 13.55 15.59
C ALA A 47 14.56 12.50 14.59
N VAL A 48 14.40 11.25 15.03
CA VAL A 48 13.99 10.12 14.17
C VAL A 48 12.56 10.29 13.62
N PRO A 49 11.50 10.48 14.43
CA PRO A 49 10.14 10.60 13.90
C PRO A 49 9.96 11.84 13.02
N VAL A 50 10.63 12.95 13.34
CA VAL A 50 10.54 14.21 12.56
C VAL A 50 11.17 14.05 11.19
N ALA A 51 12.34 13.39 11.08
CA ALA A 51 13.01 13.17 9.80
C ALA A 51 12.23 12.24 8.84
N LEU A 52 11.33 11.42 9.37
CA LEU A 52 10.62 10.38 8.64
C LEU A 52 9.15 10.69 8.37
N ALA A 53 8.64 11.80 8.89
CA ALA A 53 7.34 12.34 8.54
C ALA A 53 7.39 12.94 7.12
N LYS A 54 7.38 12.08 6.11
CA LYS A 54 7.17 12.45 4.71
C LYS A 54 5.72 12.17 4.31
N GLU A 55 5.16 13.02 3.46
CA GLU A 55 3.80 12.85 2.94
C GLU A 55 3.64 11.49 2.24
N GLY A 56 2.57 10.76 2.60
CA GLY A 56 2.22 9.48 1.96
C GLY A 56 2.79 8.22 2.60
N VAL A 57 3.58 8.30 3.68
CA VAL A 57 4.13 7.11 4.36
C VAL A 57 3.56 6.98 5.77
N LEU A 58 2.70 5.99 5.99
CA LEU A 58 2.17 5.65 7.31
C LEU A 58 2.98 4.51 7.95
N VAL A 59 3.76 4.84 8.97
CA VAL A 59 4.55 3.85 9.73
C VAL A 59 3.86 3.54 11.06
N LYS A 60 3.46 2.29 11.27
CA LYS A 60 2.79 1.84 12.50
C LYS A 60 3.80 1.36 13.54
N GLY A 61 4.36 2.30 14.31
CA GLY A 61 5.29 2.04 15.41
C GLY A 61 6.77 1.99 14.98
N ALA A 62 7.67 1.83 15.95
CA ALA A 62 9.12 1.93 15.71
C ALA A 62 9.77 0.66 15.11
N GLY A 63 9.20 -0.53 15.36
CA GLY A 63 9.76 -1.81 14.91
C GLY A 63 9.89 -1.94 13.38
N PRO A 64 8.83 -1.66 12.59
CA PRO A 64 8.89 -1.69 11.14
C PRO A 64 9.93 -0.73 10.55
N LEU A 65 10.12 0.43 11.18
CA LEU A 65 11.10 1.41 10.75
C LEU A 65 12.55 0.90 10.94
N GLU A 66 12.82 0.27 12.09
CA GLU A 66 14.13 -0.35 12.35
C GLU A 66 14.44 -1.50 11.38
N ALA A 67 13.42 -2.28 11.03
CA ALA A 67 13.54 -3.33 10.02
C ALA A 67 13.79 -2.74 8.62
N LEU A 68 13.11 -1.65 8.27
CA LEU A 68 13.27 -0.97 6.98
C LEU A 68 14.69 -0.43 6.77
N VAL A 69 15.34 0.07 7.82
CA VAL A 69 16.75 0.54 7.75
C VAL A 69 17.72 -0.58 7.36
N GLN A 70 17.40 -1.83 7.69
CA GLN A 70 18.24 -3.00 7.39
C GLN A 70 17.78 -3.74 6.12
N ALA A 71 16.65 -3.36 5.54
CA ALA A 71 16.10 -4.04 4.37
C ALA A 71 16.94 -3.74 3.13
N THR A 72 17.37 -4.79 2.42
CA THR A 72 18.11 -4.70 1.16
C THR A 72 17.30 -5.16 -0.05
N VAL A 73 16.19 -5.85 0.19
CA VAL A 73 15.31 -6.41 -0.84
C VAL A 73 13.88 -5.95 -0.56
N ALA A 74 13.22 -5.45 -1.60
CA ALA A 74 11.79 -5.16 -1.59
C ALA A 74 11.09 -6.16 -2.52
N VAL A 75 10.07 -6.84 -1.99
CA VAL A 75 9.19 -7.72 -2.77
C VAL A 75 7.85 -7.02 -2.89
N PHE A 76 7.43 -6.76 -4.12
CA PHE A 76 6.16 -6.11 -4.40
C PHE A 76 5.13 -7.17 -4.80
N ASP A 77 3.93 -7.06 -4.24
CA ASP A 77 2.78 -7.72 -4.83
C ASP A 77 2.44 -7.01 -6.16
N LYS A 78 1.93 -7.72 -7.17
CA LYS A 78 1.62 -7.09 -8.45
C LYS A 78 0.28 -6.37 -8.37
N THR A 79 -0.75 -7.10 -7.97
CA THR A 79 -2.14 -6.64 -8.02
C THR A 79 -2.41 -5.62 -6.91
N GLY A 80 -2.81 -4.41 -7.29
CA GLY A 80 -3.12 -3.35 -6.32
C GLY A 80 -1.91 -2.63 -5.71
N THR A 81 -0.68 -3.05 -6.02
CA THR A 81 0.55 -2.32 -5.64
C THR A 81 1.27 -1.78 -6.88
N LEU A 82 1.63 -2.65 -7.84
CA LEU A 82 2.23 -2.22 -9.11
C LEU A 82 1.18 -1.93 -10.19
N THR A 83 0.01 -2.56 -10.08
CA THR A 83 -1.13 -2.34 -10.97
C THR A 83 -2.30 -1.72 -10.21
N ALA A 84 -3.18 -1.03 -10.92
CA ALA A 84 -4.38 -0.41 -10.34
C ALA A 84 -5.41 -1.43 -9.79
N GLY A 85 -5.18 -2.73 -9.97
CA GLY A 85 -6.11 -3.80 -9.54
C GLY A 85 -7.42 -3.83 -10.33
N GLN A 86 -7.55 -3.01 -11.36
CA GLN A 86 -8.72 -2.92 -12.23
C GLN A 86 -8.31 -3.40 -13.63
N PRO A 87 -8.87 -4.51 -14.14
CA PRO A 87 -8.59 -4.95 -15.50
C PRO A 87 -9.15 -3.94 -16.50
N GLU A 88 -8.41 -3.68 -17.57
CA GLU A 88 -8.81 -2.81 -18.67
C GLU A 88 -8.70 -3.57 -20.00
N VAL A 89 -9.55 -3.22 -20.96
CA VAL A 89 -9.53 -3.83 -22.30
C VAL A 89 -8.38 -3.23 -23.10
N GLY A 90 -7.27 -3.96 -23.21
CA GLY A 90 -6.08 -3.52 -23.95
C GLY A 90 -6.23 -3.63 -25.47
N HIS A 91 -6.77 -4.74 -25.97
CA HIS A 91 -6.93 -4.99 -27.41
C HIS A 91 -8.19 -5.83 -27.67
N ILE A 92 -8.78 -5.67 -28.85
CA ILE A 92 -9.93 -6.46 -29.32
C ILE A 92 -9.60 -6.94 -30.72
N GLU A 93 -9.51 -8.26 -30.87
CA GLU A 93 -9.15 -8.92 -32.14
C GLU A 93 -10.24 -9.92 -32.52
N GLY A 94 -10.54 -10.02 -33.81
CA GLY A 94 -11.56 -10.93 -34.32
C GLY A 94 -11.91 -10.65 -35.78
N SER A 95 -12.79 -11.49 -36.33
CA SER A 95 -13.28 -11.38 -37.71
C SER A 95 -14.34 -10.28 -37.89
N GLU A 96 -14.98 -9.86 -36.81
CA GLU A 96 -15.99 -8.80 -36.81
C GLU A 96 -15.41 -7.45 -36.33
N HIS A 97 -16.19 -6.37 -36.52
CA HIS A 97 -15.79 -5.05 -36.06
C HIS A 97 -15.61 -5.02 -34.53
N PRO A 98 -14.49 -4.47 -34.00
CA PRO A 98 -14.17 -4.51 -32.56
C PRO A 98 -15.29 -4.02 -31.63
N ASN A 99 -16.00 -2.97 -32.00
CA ASN A 99 -17.13 -2.46 -31.20
C ASN A 99 -18.31 -3.44 -31.13
N ARG A 100 -18.52 -4.25 -32.17
CA ARG A 100 -19.59 -5.26 -32.16
C ARG A 100 -19.22 -6.41 -31.24
N ILE A 101 -17.96 -6.86 -31.30
CA ILE A 101 -17.40 -7.88 -30.40
C ILE A 101 -17.53 -7.42 -28.95
N LEU A 102 -17.05 -6.21 -28.64
CA LEU A 102 -17.14 -5.62 -27.30
C LEU A 102 -18.58 -5.48 -26.82
N ARG A 103 -19.49 -4.99 -27.68
CA ARG A 103 -20.91 -4.83 -27.32
C ARG A 103 -21.55 -6.15 -26.95
N LEU A 104 -21.32 -7.20 -27.73
CA LEU A 104 -21.89 -8.53 -27.48
C LEU A 104 -21.30 -9.16 -26.21
N ALA A 105 -19.98 -9.07 -26.01
CA ALA A 105 -19.31 -9.58 -24.82
C ALA A 105 -19.77 -8.85 -23.55
N ALA A 106 -19.81 -7.51 -23.57
CA ALA A 106 -20.31 -6.71 -22.46
C ALA A 106 -21.80 -6.98 -22.17
N SER A 107 -22.61 -7.19 -23.21
CA SER A 107 -24.03 -7.49 -23.07
C SER A 107 -24.26 -8.82 -22.38
N LEU A 108 -23.49 -9.84 -22.73
CA LEU A 108 -23.58 -11.14 -22.08
C LEU A 108 -23.07 -11.07 -20.63
N ASP A 109 -21.91 -10.44 -20.42
CA ASP A 109 -21.18 -10.51 -19.15
C ASP A 109 -21.60 -9.43 -18.12
N GLN A 110 -22.56 -8.56 -18.45
CA GLN A 110 -23.11 -7.58 -17.51
C GLN A 110 -23.77 -8.22 -16.27
N ALA A 111 -24.14 -9.50 -16.35
CA ALA A 111 -24.84 -10.24 -15.29
C ALA A 111 -23.91 -11.08 -14.40
N SER A 112 -22.63 -11.30 -14.74
CA SER A 112 -21.78 -12.28 -14.07
C SER A 112 -21.13 -11.79 -12.76
N GLY A 113 -21.16 -10.49 -12.48
CA GLY A 113 -20.53 -9.89 -11.29
C GLY A 113 -18.99 -9.97 -11.25
N HIS A 114 -18.35 -10.63 -12.22
CA HIS A 114 -16.91 -10.83 -12.27
C HIS A 114 -16.15 -9.53 -12.64
N VAL A 115 -14.92 -9.38 -12.14
CA VAL A 115 -14.08 -8.19 -12.39
C VAL A 115 -13.79 -7.97 -13.89
N VAL A 116 -13.71 -9.04 -14.67
CA VAL A 116 -13.52 -9.00 -16.13
C VAL A 116 -14.79 -8.52 -16.84
N GLY A 117 -15.97 -9.04 -16.47
CA GLY A 117 -17.23 -8.58 -17.05
C GLY A 117 -17.49 -7.10 -16.80
N ARG A 118 -17.13 -6.61 -15.60
CA ARG A 118 -17.17 -5.18 -15.28
C ARG A 118 -16.28 -4.36 -16.23
N ALA A 119 -15.05 -4.81 -16.48
CA ALA A 119 -14.15 -4.13 -17.40
C ALA A 119 -14.69 -4.06 -18.84
N LEU A 120 -15.37 -5.12 -19.31
CA LEU A 120 -16.02 -5.12 -20.62
C LEU A 120 -17.17 -4.11 -20.69
N VAL A 121 -18.01 -4.07 -19.67
CA VAL A 121 -19.15 -3.13 -19.57
C VAL A 121 -18.65 -1.69 -19.47
N ASP A 122 -17.64 -1.43 -18.64
CA ASP A 122 -17.05 -0.09 -18.47
C ASP A 122 -16.42 0.40 -19.78
N GLU A 123 -15.70 -0.47 -20.50
CA GLU A 123 -15.13 -0.13 -21.80
C GLU A 123 -16.22 0.11 -22.87
N ALA A 124 -17.29 -0.68 -22.87
CA ALA A 124 -18.42 -0.47 -23.78
C ALA A 124 -19.09 0.88 -23.53
N HIS A 125 -19.33 1.24 -22.27
CA HIS A 125 -19.87 2.55 -21.90
C HIS A 125 -18.92 3.69 -22.25
N ARG A 126 -17.60 3.52 -22.03
CA ARG A 126 -16.58 4.52 -22.40
C ARG A 126 -16.58 4.82 -23.90
N ARG A 127 -16.88 3.82 -24.74
CA ARG A 127 -17.01 3.96 -26.20
C ARG A 127 -18.42 4.39 -26.65
N GLY A 128 -19.35 4.65 -25.73
CA GLY A 128 -20.73 5.02 -26.05
C GLY A 128 -21.54 3.89 -26.69
N LEU A 129 -21.18 2.63 -26.45
CA LEU A 129 -21.88 1.47 -26.99
C LEU A 129 -23.07 1.12 -26.09
N GLY A 130 -24.26 1.00 -26.67
CA GLY A 130 -25.45 0.52 -25.97
C GLY A 130 -25.31 -0.98 -25.66
N VAL A 131 -25.35 -1.34 -24.38
CA VAL A 131 -25.30 -2.73 -23.91
C VAL A 131 -26.72 -3.29 -23.82
N SER A 132 -26.99 -4.41 -24.48
CA SER A 132 -28.31 -5.06 -24.51
C SER A 132 -28.45 -6.05 -23.36
N ARG A 133 -29.64 -6.20 -22.79
CA ARG A 133 -29.88 -7.26 -21.79
C ARG A 133 -29.87 -8.65 -22.45
N PRO A 134 -29.10 -9.61 -21.92
CA PRO A 134 -29.05 -10.96 -22.47
C PRO A 134 -30.30 -11.73 -22.05
N SER A 135 -30.69 -12.70 -22.87
CA SER A 135 -31.75 -13.68 -22.58
C SER A 135 -31.15 -15.08 -22.55
N GLU A 136 -31.75 -15.98 -21.76
CA GLU A 136 -31.34 -17.39 -21.67
C GLU A 136 -29.87 -17.59 -21.26
N VAL A 137 -29.37 -16.75 -20.34
CA VAL A 137 -28.02 -16.86 -19.80
C VAL A 137 -27.90 -18.16 -19.00
N THR A 138 -26.91 -18.98 -19.34
CA THR A 138 -26.61 -20.22 -18.61
C THR A 138 -25.21 -20.10 -18.00
N GLU A 139 -25.08 -20.35 -16.69
CA GLU A 139 -23.79 -20.29 -15.98
C GLU A 139 -22.82 -21.44 -16.31
N THR A 140 -23.05 -22.16 -17.41
CA THR A 140 -22.08 -23.11 -17.95
C THR A 140 -21.19 -22.36 -18.95
N ALA A 141 -20.02 -21.91 -18.47
CA ALA A 141 -18.98 -21.23 -19.25
C ALA A 141 -19.45 -20.02 -20.08
N GLY A 142 -20.09 -19.05 -19.40
CA GLY A 142 -20.33 -17.70 -19.91
C GLY A 142 -20.98 -17.65 -21.29
N SER A 143 -22.01 -18.47 -21.54
CA SER A 143 -22.73 -18.51 -22.82
C SER A 143 -24.19 -18.08 -22.68
N GLY A 144 -24.74 -17.47 -23.74
CA GLY A 144 -26.13 -17.00 -23.75
C GLY A 144 -26.53 -16.35 -25.08
N ILE A 145 -27.71 -15.73 -25.12
CA ILE A 145 -28.24 -15.06 -26.30
C ILE A 145 -28.27 -13.54 -26.08
N VAL A 146 -27.69 -12.80 -27.02
CA VAL A 146 -27.70 -11.32 -27.06
C VAL A 146 -28.17 -10.89 -28.44
N ASP A 147 -29.17 -10.02 -28.52
CA ASP A 147 -29.74 -9.53 -29.79
C ASP A 147 -30.14 -10.67 -30.77
N GLY A 148 -30.56 -11.82 -30.24
CA GLY A 148 -30.89 -13.01 -31.04
C GLY A 148 -29.68 -13.82 -31.55
N VAL A 149 -28.46 -13.45 -31.17
CA VAL A 149 -27.21 -14.14 -31.52
C VAL A 149 -26.68 -14.92 -30.30
N ARG A 150 -26.22 -16.14 -30.51
CA ARG A 150 -25.52 -16.92 -29.48
C ARG A 150 -24.11 -16.37 -29.27
N VAL A 151 -23.80 -15.98 -28.04
CA VAL A 151 -22.51 -15.40 -27.64
C VAL A 151 -21.93 -16.25 -26.51
N GLY A 152 -20.60 -16.38 -26.47
CA GLY A 152 -19.84 -17.01 -25.40
C GLY A 152 -18.67 -16.12 -24.96
N VAL A 153 -18.44 -16.03 -23.66
CA VAL A 153 -17.35 -15.28 -23.02
C VAL A 153 -16.70 -16.20 -21.99
N GLY A 154 -15.41 -16.46 -22.17
CA GLY A 154 -14.63 -17.36 -21.31
C GLY A 154 -13.18 -17.41 -21.76
N GLY A 155 -12.32 -17.99 -20.92
CA GLY A 155 -10.96 -18.35 -21.32
C GLY A 155 -10.91 -19.78 -21.87
N ASP A 156 -9.87 -20.08 -22.64
CA ASP A 156 -9.52 -21.47 -22.93
C ASP A 156 -9.07 -22.13 -21.61
N ALA A 157 -9.67 -23.26 -21.27
CA ALA A 157 -9.30 -24.05 -20.10
C ALA A 157 -7.92 -24.72 -20.29
#